data_AF-A0A534N2P2-F1
#
_entry.id   AF-A0A534N2P2-F1
#
_cell.length_a   1.000
_cell.length_b   1.000
_cell.length_c   1.000
_cell.angle_alpha   90.00
_cell.angle_beta   90.00
_cell.angle_gamma   90.00
#
_symmetry.space_group_name_H-M   'P 1'
#
loop_
_entity.id
_entity.type
_entity.pdbx_description
1 polymer ?
#
loop_
_entity_poly.entity_id
_entity_poly.type
_entity_poly.pdbx_seq_one_letter_code
_entity_poly.pdbx_strand_id
1 'polypeptide(L)'
;MLRKRGGPGYPAPAFPVETLRHWYVTPFGGMSVELEPFQVGINREALETNTSLDPSTDRVRVTVLGRVRRPLLLDRFFEVVPLDEYHPEALRRSPMGEAVFPEGDDVFRPRESPREGDDVVISSVASQRLSLLDSEAFAEILQELFRSQRDPEQENS
;
A
#
# COMPACT_ATOMS: atom_id res chain seq x y z
N MET A 1 -15.73 -17.26 17.37
CA MET A 1 -14.86 -18.44 17.10
C MET A 1 -14.29 -18.28 15.71
N LEU A 2 -13.05 -17.80 15.59
CA LEU A 2 -12.40 -17.54 14.30
C LEU A 2 -11.71 -18.84 13.84
N ARG A 3 -12.18 -19.44 12.74
CA ARG A 3 -11.59 -20.68 12.21
C ARG A 3 -10.24 -20.38 11.56
N LYS A 4 -9.19 -21.01 12.08
CA LYS A 4 -7.82 -21.07 11.55
C LYS A 4 -7.84 -21.57 10.09
N ARG A 5 -7.19 -20.86 9.14
CA ARG A 5 -7.02 -21.26 7.73
C ARG A 5 -5.52 -21.22 7.28
N GLY A 6 -4.87 -22.35 6.93
CA GLY A 6 -3.62 -22.57 6.11
C GLY A 6 -2.86 -23.95 6.30
N GLY A 7 -2.58 -24.77 5.24
CA GLY A 7 -2.12 -26.23 5.22
C GLY A 7 -2.91 -27.34 4.41
N PRO A 8 -2.29 -28.08 3.47
CA PRO A 8 -2.93 -28.60 2.23
C PRO A 8 -4.40 -29.08 2.35
N GLY A 9 -5.31 -28.36 1.66
CA GLY A 9 -6.76 -28.47 1.84
C GLY A 9 -7.42 -27.19 2.39
N TYR A 10 -6.71 -26.05 2.36
CA TYR A 10 -7.30 -24.79 2.78
C TYR A 10 -8.06 -24.10 1.66
N PRO A 11 -9.14 -23.39 2.00
CA PRO A 11 -9.83 -22.53 1.06
C PRO A 11 -8.84 -21.54 0.47
N ALA A 12 -9.06 -21.21 -0.80
CA ALA A 12 -8.29 -20.21 -1.54
C ALA A 12 -8.05 -18.94 -0.69
N PRO A 13 -6.93 -18.23 -0.92
CA PRO A 13 -6.63 -16.99 -0.22
C PRO A 13 -7.84 -16.05 -0.28
N ALA A 14 -8.26 -15.54 0.88
CA ALA A 14 -9.49 -14.75 1.00
C ALA A 14 -9.24 -13.26 0.77
N PHE A 15 -7.98 -12.85 0.84
CA PHE A 15 -7.53 -11.46 0.76
C PHE A 15 -6.44 -11.34 -0.31
N PRO A 16 -6.12 -10.13 -0.78
CA PRO A 16 -6.84 -8.88 -0.55
C PRO A 16 -8.24 -8.86 -1.19
N VAL A 17 -9.22 -8.19 -0.58
CA VAL A 17 -10.57 -8.03 -1.16
C VAL A 17 -10.66 -6.68 -1.87
N GLU A 18 -11.02 -6.67 -3.15
CA GLU A 18 -11.29 -5.42 -3.87
C GLU A 18 -12.60 -4.78 -3.38
N THR A 19 -12.53 -3.54 -2.92
CA THR A 19 -13.69 -2.79 -2.39
C THR A 19 -14.17 -1.73 -3.37
N LEU A 20 -13.23 -1.02 -3.98
CA LEU A 20 -13.42 -0.15 -5.12
C LEU A 20 -12.37 -0.53 -6.15
N ARG A 21 -12.58 -0.15 -7.41
CA ARG A 21 -11.62 -0.42 -8.47
C ARG A 21 -10.22 0.07 -8.06
N HIS A 22 -9.26 -0.85 -8.01
CA HIS A 22 -7.87 -0.61 -7.60
C HIS A 22 -7.67 -0.25 -6.11
N TRP A 23 -8.64 -0.60 -5.25
CA TRP A 23 -8.58 -0.47 -3.78
C TRP A 23 -8.82 -1.83 -3.14
N TYR A 24 -7.78 -2.35 -2.52
CA TYR A 24 -7.76 -3.68 -1.92
C TYR A 24 -7.64 -3.58 -0.41
N VAL A 25 -8.47 -4.32 0.32
CA VAL A 25 -8.42 -4.39 1.79
C VAL A 25 -7.91 -5.76 2.21
N THR A 26 -6.92 -5.77 3.09
CA THR A 26 -6.34 -7.00 3.62
C THR A 26 -5.90 -6.79 5.08
N PRO A 27 -5.93 -7.82 5.93
CA PRO A 27 -5.39 -7.70 7.29
C PRO A 27 -3.87 -7.48 7.25
N PHE A 28 -3.33 -6.82 8.26
CA PHE A 28 -1.89 -6.80 8.49
C PHE A 28 -1.43 -8.14 9.07
N GLY A 29 -0.46 -8.79 8.42
CA GLY A 29 0.08 -10.10 8.77
C GLY A 29 1.34 -10.06 9.65
N GLY A 30 1.96 -8.89 9.79
CA GLY A 30 3.15 -8.68 10.61
C GLY A 30 4.33 -8.10 9.82
N MET A 31 5.52 -8.19 10.41
CA MET A 31 6.77 -7.66 9.84
C MET A 31 7.73 -8.77 9.44
N SER A 32 8.56 -8.54 8.42
CA SER A 32 9.62 -9.47 8.00
C SER A 32 10.90 -8.73 7.64
N VAL A 33 12.05 -9.32 7.98
CA VAL A 33 13.38 -8.87 7.55
C VAL A 33 13.67 -9.15 6.08
N GLU A 34 12.88 -10.02 5.44
CA GLU A 34 13.04 -10.40 4.03
C GLU A 34 12.53 -9.32 3.06
N LEU A 35 11.91 -8.27 3.59
CA LEU A 35 11.41 -7.14 2.82
C LEU A 35 12.28 -5.91 3.07
N GLU A 36 12.56 -5.18 2.01
CA GLU A 36 13.27 -3.92 2.03
C GLU A 36 12.33 -2.76 2.39
N PRO A 37 12.87 -1.61 2.86
CA PRO A 37 12.07 -0.40 3.04
C PRO A 37 11.27 -0.05 1.77
N PHE A 38 10.06 0.48 1.96
CA PHE A 38 9.13 0.79 0.86
C PHE A 38 8.62 -0.42 0.07
N GLN A 39 8.70 -1.62 0.62
CA GLN A 39 8.01 -2.79 0.07
C GLN A 39 6.78 -3.16 0.91
N VAL A 40 5.83 -3.84 0.28
CA VAL A 40 4.73 -4.54 0.95
C VAL A 40 4.63 -5.94 0.36
N GLY A 41 4.81 -6.94 1.21
CA GLY A 41 4.71 -8.34 0.83
C GLY A 41 3.27 -8.82 0.90
N ILE A 42 2.83 -9.55 -0.13
CA ILE A 42 1.55 -10.27 -0.14
C ILE A 42 1.78 -11.61 -0.82
N ASN A 43 1.16 -12.67 -0.31
CA ASN A 43 1.20 -14.00 -0.94
C ASN A 43 0.94 -13.93 -2.45
N ARG A 44 1.81 -14.57 -3.25
CA ARG A 44 1.72 -14.57 -4.72
C ARG A 44 0.37 -15.06 -5.22
N GLU A 45 -0.11 -16.20 -4.72
CA GLU A 45 -1.40 -16.78 -5.12
C GLU A 45 -2.56 -15.83 -4.81
N ALA A 46 -2.49 -15.14 -3.67
CA ALA A 46 -3.46 -14.14 -3.27
C ALA A 46 -3.47 -12.91 -4.20
N LEU A 47 -2.29 -12.42 -4.59
CA LEU A 47 -2.16 -11.30 -5.54
C LEU A 47 -2.77 -11.66 -6.90
N GLU A 48 -2.39 -12.82 -7.45
CA GLU A 48 -2.81 -13.29 -8.77
C GLU A 48 -4.31 -13.58 -8.83
N THR A 49 -4.89 -14.11 -7.74
CA THR A 49 -6.31 -14.52 -7.72
C THR A 49 -7.24 -13.36 -7.40
N ASN A 50 -6.84 -12.47 -6.49
CA ASN A 50 -7.77 -11.52 -5.87
C ASN A 50 -7.55 -10.06 -6.30
N THR A 51 -6.48 -9.76 -7.04
CA THR A 51 -6.14 -8.40 -7.42
C THR A 51 -5.86 -8.26 -8.92
N SER A 52 -5.88 -7.03 -9.41
CA SER A 52 -5.39 -6.68 -10.75
C SER A 52 -4.03 -5.98 -10.72
N LEU A 53 -3.32 -6.08 -9.59
CA LEU A 53 -2.03 -5.43 -9.40
C LEU A 53 -0.97 -6.15 -10.22
N ASP A 54 -0.12 -5.36 -10.90
CA ASP A 54 1.10 -5.86 -11.53
C ASP A 54 2.31 -5.53 -10.63
N PRO A 55 2.91 -6.51 -9.93
CA PRO A 55 4.05 -6.29 -9.05
C PRO A 55 5.26 -5.63 -9.74
N SER A 56 5.39 -5.80 -11.06
CA SER A 56 6.53 -5.26 -11.82
C SER A 56 6.40 -3.77 -12.16
N THR A 57 5.17 -3.23 -12.20
CA THR A 57 4.90 -1.86 -12.66
C THR A 57 4.11 -1.03 -11.67
N ASP A 58 3.20 -1.62 -10.91
CA ASP A 58 2.37 -0.90 -9.97
C ASP A 58 3.16 -0.43 -8.74
N ARG A 59 2.78 0.76 -8.29
CA ARG A 59 3.23 1.36 -7.04
C ARG A 59 2.01 1.70 -6.21
N VAL A 60 1.97 1.19 -4.99
CA VAL A 60 0.76 1.25 -4.17
C VAL A 60 0.94 2.19 -3.00
N ARG A 61 -0.13 2.90 -2.65
CA ARG A 61 -0.24 3.55 -1.35
C ARG A 61 -0.77 2.53 -0.34
N VAL A 62 -0.17 2.51 0.84
CA VAL A 62 -0.55 1.61 1.93
C VAL A 62 -1.03 2.43 3.14
N THR A 63 -2.30 2.26 3.51
CA THR A 63 -2.95 3.01 4.61
C THR A 63 -3.56 2.05 5.63
N VAL A 64 -3.27 2.24 6.92
CA VAL A 64 -3.94 1.51 8.00
C VAL A 64 -5.30 2.17 8.29
N LEU A 65 -6.39 1.39 8.25
CA LEU A 65 -7.74 1.91 8.55
C LEU A 65 -7.85 2.37 10.01
N GLY A 66 -8.67 3.40 10.25
CA GLY A 66 -8.88 3.97 11.59
C GLY A 66 -7.77 4.89 12.08
N ARG A 67 -6.74 5.17 11.26
CA ARG A 67 -5.65 6.11 11.60
C ARG A 67 -5.69 7.39 10.78
N VAL A 68 -5.10 8.46 11.31
CA VAL A 68 -5.09 9.79 10.69
C VAL A 68 -4.43 9.70 9.31
N ARG A 69 -5.18 10.04 8.26
CA ARG A 69 -4.65 10.06 6.89
C ARG A 69 -3.73 11.26 6.70
N ARG A 70 -2.51 11.00 6.20
CA ARG A 70 -1.61 12.07 5.76
C ARG A 70 -2.13 12.70 4.45
N PRO A 71 -1.82 13.99 4.20
CA PRO A 71 -2.04 14.62 2.90
C PRO A 71 -1.37 13.81 1.79
N LEU A 72 -2.00 13.76 0.61
CA LEU A 72 -1.56 12.92 -0.50
C LEU A 72 -0.11 13.19 -0.95
N LEU A 73 0.32 14.45 -0.85
CA LEU A 73 1.68 14.90 -1.20
C LEU A 73 2.78 14.36 -0.28
N LEU A 74 2.41 13.86 0.91
CA LEU A 74 3.32 13.27 1.89
C LEU A 74 3.18 11.74 1.95
N ASP A 75 2.40 11.16 1.02
CA ASP A 75 2.26 9.72 0.94
C ASP A 75 3.55 9.08 0.41
N ARG A 76 3.85 7.93 0.98
CA ARG A 76 4.87 7.04 0.43
C ARG A 76 4.21 6.00 -0.45
N PHE A 77 4.86 5.70 -1.56
CA PHE A 77 4.50 4.62 -2.46
C PHE A 77 5.37 3.41 -2.18
N PHE A 78 4.76 2.24 -2.29
CA PHE A 78 5.36 0.96 -1.97
C PHE A 78 5.38 0.08 -3.21
N GLU A 79 6.45 -0.69 -3.36
CA GLU A 79 6.50 -1.81 -4.29
C GLU A 79 5.76 -3.00 -3.68
N VAL A 80 4.97 -3.69 -4.50
CA VAL A 80 4.30 -4.93 -4.09
C VAL A 80 5.24 -6.08 -4.37
N VAL A 81 5.58 -6.86 -3.34
CA VAL A 81 6.45 -8.04 -3.45
C VAL A 81 5.60 -9.30 -3.36
N PRO A 82 5.54 -10.12 -4.43
CA PRO A 82 4.85 -11.41 -4.39
C PRO A 82 5.63 -12.39 -3.52
N LEU A 83 5.07 -12.72 -2.35
CA LEU A 83 5.67 -13.64 -1.41
C LEU A 83 5.51 -15.08 -1.89
N ASP A 84 6.63 -15.78 -1.95
CA ASP A 84 6.77 -17.14 -2.42
C ASP A 84 7.87 -17.87 -1.63
N GLU A 85 8.39 -18.98 -2.16
CA GLU A 85 9.43 -19.78 -1.52
C GLU A 85 10.76 -19.02 -1.29
N TYR A 86 11.00 -17.90 -1.98
CA TYR A 86 12.17 -17.05 -1.74
C TYR A 86 12.01 -16.14 -0.53
N HIS A 87 10.79 -15.98 0.00
CA HIS A 87 10.47 -15.16 1.17
C HIS A 87 9.72 -16.01 2.22
N PRO A 88 10.33 -17.10 2.73
CA PRO A 88 9.65 -18.07 3.57
C PRO A 88 9.15 -17.49 4.89
N GLU A 89 9.80 -16.48 5.47
CA GLU A 89 9.36 -15.86 6.73
C GLU A 89 8.17 -14.92 6.54
N ALA A 90 8.24 -14.08 5.52
CA ALA A 90 7.15 -13.20 5.12
C ALA A 90 5.93 -14.02 4.67
N LEU A 91 6.14 -15.09 3.89
CA LEU A 91 5.03 -15.93 3.41
C LEU A 91 4.24 -16.57 4.57
N ARG A 92 4.91 -17.00 5.65
CA ARG A 92 4.24 -17.54 6.86
C ARG A 92 3.31 -16.53 7.53
N ARG A 93 3.54 -15.24 7.32
CA ARG A 93 2.74 -14.13 7.84
C ARG A 93 1.60 -13.71 6.90
N SER A 94 1.57 -14.23 5.68
CA SER A 94 0.51 -13.99 4.68
C SER A 94 -0.20 -15.29 4.24
N PRO A 95 -0.67 -16.16 5.14
CA PRO A 95 -1.31 -17.42 4.76
C PRO A 95 -2.58 -17.27 3.92
N MET A 96 -3.32 -16.16 4.07
CA MET A 96 -4.58 -15.89 3.39
C MET A 96 -4.53 -14.64 2.47
N GLY A 97 -3.36 -14.01 2.34
CA GLY A 97 -3.15 -12.78 1.58
C GLY A 97 -3.00 -11.51 2.41
N GLU A 98 -2.68 -11.66 3.70
CA GLU A 98 -2.38 -10.56 4.63
C GLU A 98 -1.18 -9.71 4.15
N ALA A 99 -1.21 -8.41 4.39
CA ALA A 99 -0.10 -7.53 4.08
C ALA A 99 1.03 -7.67 5.09
N VAL A 100 2.25 -7.89 4.61
CA VAL A 100 3.47 -8.00 5.41
C VAL A 100 4.34 -6.77 5.13
N PHE A 101 4.83 -6.13 6.18
CA PHE A 101 5.68 -4.94 6.07
C PHE A 101 7.15 -5.27 6.36
N PRO A 102 8.10 -4.46 5.91
CA PRO A 102 9.49 -4.62 6.29
C PRO A 102 9.69 -4.34 7.79
N GLU A 103 10.60 -5.06 8.43
CA GLU A 103 11.07 -4.68 9.75
C GLU A 103 11.69 -3.27 9.72
N GLY A 104 11.45 -2.49 10.77
CA GLY A 104 11.86 -1.08 10.79
C GLY A 104 10.91 -0.12 10.07
N ASP A 105 9.83 -0.59 9.43
CA ASP A 105 8.82 0.33 8.84
C ASP A 105 8.15 1.22 9.89
N ASP A 106 8.11 0.75 11.14
CA ASP A 106 7.64 1.49 12.31
C ASP A 106 8.46 2.77 12.56
N VAL A 107 9.74 2.78 12.20
CA VAL A 107 10.60 3.99 12.25
C VAL A 107 10.08 5.06 11.29
N PHE A 108 9.56 4.65 10.13
CA PHE A 108 8.94 5.56 9.18
C PHE A 108 7.50 5.93 9.58
N ARG A 109 6.83 5.10 10.39
CA ARG A 109 5.42 5.22 10.82
C ARG A 109 5.23 5.20 12.35
N PRO A 110 5.91 6.03 13.15
CA PRO A 110 5.98 5.84 14.61
C PRO A 110 4.64 6.02 15.36
N ARG A 111 3.63 6.64 14.73
CA ARG A 111 2.26 6.77 15.28
C ARG A 111 1.23 5.85 14.59
N GLU A 112 1.67 5.11 13.60
CA GLU A 112 0.84 4.43 12.61
C GLU A 112 1.15 2.93 12.47
N SER A 113 2.09 2.38 13.26
CA SER A 113 2.44 0.95 13.22
C SER A 113 1.21 0.07 13.49
N PRO A 114 0.77 -0.73 12.50
CA PRO A 114 -0.40 -1.61 12.65
C PRO A 114 -0.09 -2.76 13.61
N ARG A 115 -1.15 -3.30 14.22
CA ARG A 115 -1.11 -4.57 14.94
C ARG A 115 -1.57 -5.69 14.01
N GLU A 116 -1.07 -6.91 14.21
CA GLU A 116 -1.53 -8.06 13.41
C GLU A 116 -3.07 -8.15 13.47
N GLY A 117 -3.70 -8.25 12.29
CA GLY A 117 -5.15 -8.21 12.11
C GLY A 117 -5.76 -6.83 11.90
N ASP A 118 -5.02 -5.72 12.06
CA ASP A 118 -5.50 -4.39 11.67
C ASP A 118 -5.77 -4.36 10.15
N ASP A 119 -6.87 -3.75 9.72
CA ASP A 119 -7.18 -3.65 8.30
C ASP A 119 -6.26 -2.62 7.60
N VAL A 120 -5.68 -3.05 6.48
CA VAL A 120 -4.82 -2.24 5.62
C VAL A 120 -5.47 -2.08 4.25
N VAL A 121 -5.49 -0.84 3.77
CA VAL A 121 -5.88 -0.52 2.40
C VAL A 121 -4.65 -0.36 1.54
N ILE A 122 -4.63 -1.10 0.43
CA ILE A 122 -3.65 -1.02 -0.63
C ILE A 122 -4.35 -0.40 -1.84
N SER A 123 -3.86 0.73 -2.32
CA SER A 123 -4.44 1.41 -3.48
C SER A 123 -3.40 1.69 -4.56
N SER A 124 -3.63 1.22 -5.78
CA SER A 124 -2.86 1.58 -6.98
C SER A 124 -3.49 2.72 -7.78
N VAL A 125 -4.56 3.36 -7.28
CA VAL A 125 -5.21 4.49 -7.99
C VAL A 125 -4.23 5.62 -8.30
N ALA A 126 -3.27 5.87 -7.42
CA ALA A 126 -2.25 6.88 -7.65
C ALA A 126 -1.30 6.47 -8.78
N SER A 127 -0.74 5.25 -8.83
CA SER A 127 0.08 4.83 -9.98
C SER A 127 -0.72 4.85 -11.26
N GLN A 128 -1.96 4.37 -11.25
CA GLN A 128 -2.75 4.27 -12.48
C GLN A 128 -3.32 5.61 -12.97
N ARG A 129 -3.47 6.61 -12.09
CA ARG A 129 -3.90 7.97 -12.46
C ARG A 129 -2.77 8.98 -12.58
N LEU A 130 -1.66 8.81 -11.87
CA LEU A 130 -0.46 9.64 -12.03
C LEU A 130 0.40 9.14 -13.19
N SER A 131 0.37 7.86 -13.58
CA SER A 131 0.92 7.46 -14.89
C SER A 131 0.17 8.10 -16.08
N LEU A 132 -1.03 8.65 -15.85
CA LEU A 132 -1.75 9.50 -16.81
C LEU A 132 -1.37 10.98 -16.69
N LEU A 133 -0.72 11.39 -15.61
CA LEU A 133 -0.19 12.75 -15.41
C LEU A 133 1.30 12.69 -15.67
N ASP A 134 1.69 13.05 -16.90
CA ASP A 134 3.09 13.25 -17.24
C ASP A 134 3.77 14.10 -16.13
N SER A 135 4.99 13.74 -15.74
CA SER A 135 5.68 14.38 -14.61
C SER A 135 5.80 15.91 -14.81
N GLU A 136 5.84 16.34 -16.08
CA GLU A 136 5.79 17.74 -16.48
C GLU A 136 4.43 18.39 -16.18
N ALA A 137 3.31 17.74 -16.55
CA ALA A 137 1.96 18.25 -16.29
C ALA A 137 1.67 18.39 -14.79
N PHE A 138 2.16 17.46 -13.97
CA PHE A 138 2.03 17.55 -12.52
C PHE A 138 2.89 18.71 -11.94
N ALA A 139 4.10 18.91 -12.48
CA ALA A 139 4.96 20.02 -12.09
C ALA A 139 4.33 21.39 -12.44
N GLU A 140 3.66 21.50 -13.58
CA GLU A 140 2.93 22.71 -13.99
C GLU A 140 1.77 23.04 -13.05
N ILE A 141 0.95 22.05 -12.69
CA ILE A 141 -0.17 22.22 -11.74
C ILE A 141 0.33 22.70 -10.37
N LEU A 142 1.45 22.13 -9.89
CA LEU A 142 2.07 22.60 -8.65
C LEU A 142 2.57 24.05 -8.78
N GLN A 143 3.22 24.41 -9.88
CA GLN A 143 3.66 25.78 -10.11
C GLN A 143 2.50 26.78 -10.13
N GLU A 144 1.37 26.45 -10.76
CA GLU A 144 0.18 27.31 -10.76
C GLU A 144 -0.40 27.50 -9.35
N LEU A 145 -0.50 26.42 -8.57
CA LEU A 145 -0.97 26.50 -7.19
C LEU A 145 -0.05 27.39 -6.33
N PHE A 146 1.27 27.28 -6.47
CA PHE A 146 2.21 28.13 -5.75
C PHE A 146 2.26 29.59 -6.24
N ARG A 147 1.92 29.87 -7.51
CA ARG A 147 1.76 31.24 -8.01
C ARG A 147 0.49 31.89 -7.47
N SER A 148 -0.64 31.17 -7.46
CA SER A 148 -1.92 31.71 -6.95
C SER A 148 -1.90 32.05 -5.45
N GLN A 149 -1.02 31.42 -4.67
CA GLN A 149 -0.80 31.72 -3.25
C GLN A 149 0.13 32.92 -3.01
N ARG A 150 0.86 33.41 -4.02
CA ARG A 150 1.82 34.52 -3.88
C ARG A 150 1.25 35.90 -4.24
N ASP A 151 0.05 35.98 -4.82
CA ASP A 151 -0.63 37.25 -5.10
C ASP A 151 -1.83 37.52 -4.17
N PRO A 152 -1.58 37.89 -2.89
CA PRO A 152 -2.56 38.70 -2.18
C PRO A 152 -2.02 40.05 -1.67
N GLU A 153 -0.90 40.58 -2.18
CA GLU A 153 -0.35 41.87 -1.69
C GLU A 153 0.23 42.81 -2.77
N GLN A 154 -0.44 42.99 -3.91
CA GLN A 154 -0.22 44.15 -4.78
C GLN A 154 -1.53 44.83 -5.22
N GLU A 155 -2.40 45.13 -4.27
CA GLU A 155 -3.40 46.21 -4.39
C GLU A 155 -3.37 46.99 -3.07
N ASN A 156 -2.41 47.89 -2.92
CA ASN A 156 -2.43 49.12 -2.10
C ASN A 156 -1.00 49.67 -1.90
N SER A 157 -0.46 50.34 -2.91
CA SER A 157 0.53 51.42 -2.74
C SER A 157 0.52 52.31 -3.98
#